data_AF-A0A0G1MZW9-F1
#
_entry.id   AF-A0A0G1MZW9-F1
#
_cell.length_a   1.000
_cell.length_b   1.000
_cell.length_c   1.000
_cell.angle_alpha   90.00
_cell.angle_beta   90.00
_cell.angle_gamma   90.00
#
_symmetry.space_group_name_H-M   'P 1'
#
loop_
_entity.id
_entity.type
_entity.pdbx_description
1 polymer ?
#
loop_
_entity_poly.entity_id
_entity_poly.type
_entity_poly.pdbx_seq_one_letter_code
_entity_poly.pdbx_strand_id
1 'polypeptide(L)'
;MRSLVERFVIRIQTIMTEEQKNLENSDKTVKKVVRAKDKLRRQVSRGRAYVQSTYNNTLVTVTDTNGEVLAWSSAGHLGFKGPKKATPYAATQIVRDLTQKIQPYGLRELFIFVRG
;
A
#
# COMPACT_ATOMS: atom_id res chain seq x y z
N MET A 1 22.41 -11.36 -49.71
CA MET A 1 21.11 -11.03 -49.05
C MET A 1 21.08 -11.39 -47.56
N ARG A 2 21.70 -12.50 -47.11
CA ARG A 2 21.71 -12.93 -45.68
C ARG A 2 22.30 -11.91 -44.70
N SER A 3 23.36 -11.19 -45.07
CA SER A 3 24.03 -10.20 -44.18
C SER A 3 23.22 -8.95 -43.85
N LEU A 4 22.27 -8.58 -44.72
CA LEU A 4 21.41 -7.39 -44.52
C LEU A 4 20.24 -7.72 -43.59
N VAL A 5 19.71 -8.94 -43.70
CA VAL A 5 18.66 -9.46 -42.81
C VAL A 5 19.22 -9.67 -41.40
N GLU A 6 20.41 -10.24 -41.25
CA GLU A 6 21.04 -10.41 -39.92
C GLU A 6 21.33 -9.07 -39.25
N ARG A 7 21.85 -8.07 -39.97
CA ARG A 7 22.07 -6.73 -39.43
C ARG A 7 20.76 -6.04 -39.03
N PHE A 8 19.68 -6.27 -39.76
CA PHE A 8 18.36 -5.72 -39.45
C PHE A 8 17.73 -6.38 -38.22
N VAL A 9 17.82 -7.71 -38.10
CA VAL A 9 17.34 -8.45 -36.93
C VAL A 9 18.11 -8.06 -35.66
N ILE A 10 19.44 -7.92 -35.74
CA ILE A 10 20.27 -7.44 -34.62
C ILE A 10 19.85 -6.03 -34.21
N ARG A 11 19.59 -5.14 -35.18
CA ARG A 11 19.18 -3.77 -34.88
C ARG A 11 17.80 -3.68 -34.23
N ILE A 12 16.83 -4.51 -34.65
CA ILE A 12 15.53 -4.61 -33.97
C ILE A 12 15.70 -5.17 -32.55
N GLN A 13 16.53 -6.20 -32.36
CA GLN A 13 16.77 -6.77 -31.03
C GLN A 13 17.38 -5.75 -30.06
N THR A 14 18.31 -4.91 -30.55
CA THR A 14 18.90 -3.82 -29.75
C THR A 14 17.86 -2.77 -29.36
N ILE A 15 17.00 -2.34 -30.29
CA ILE A 15 15.95 -1.34 -30.03
C ILE A 15 14.94 -1.84 -28.99
N MET A 16 14.50 -3.10 -29.10
CA MET A 16 13.56 -3.72 -28.14
C MET A 16 14.16 -3.83 -26.73
N THR A 17 15.49 -3.98 -26.64
CA THR A 17 16.21 -4.07 -25.35
C THR A 17 16.39 -2.70 -24.70
N GLU A 18 16.52 -1.63 -25.49
CA GLU A 18 16.64 -0.26 -25.00
C GLU A 18 15.33 0.27 -24.39
N GLU A 19 14.17 -0.10 -24.93
CA GLU A 19 12.86 0.26 -24.34
C GLU A 19 12.65 -0.39 -22.96
N GLN A 20 13.03 -1.66 -22.81
CA GLN A 20 12.93 -2.38 -21.53
C GLN A 20 13.80 -1.73 -20.43
N LYS A 21 15.00 -1.28 -20.80
CA LYS A 21 15.95 -0.66 -19.86
C LYS A 21 15.50 0.73 -19.38
N ASN A 22 14.77 1.48 -20.20
CA ASN A 22 14.28 2.80 -19.83
C ASN A 22 13.06 2.72 -18.88
N LEU A 23 12.19 1.71 -19.08
CA LEU A 23 11.03 1.46 -18.21
C LEU A 23 11.44 0.98 -16.81
N GLU A 24 12.48 0.14 -16.71
CA GLU A 24 13.02 -0.24 -15.39
C GLU A 24 13.65 0.94 -14.64
N ASN A 25 14.23 1.90 -15.37
CA ASN A 25 14.89 3.04 -14.75
C ASN A 25 13.90 4.02 -14.14
N SER A 26 12.76 4.27 -14.80
CA SER A 26 11.70 5.15 -14.28
C SER A 26 11.07 4.59 -12.99
N ASP A 27 10.84 3.28 -12.92
CA ASP A 27 10.33 2.59 -11.73
C ASP A 27 11.35 2.67 -10.55
N LYS A 28 12.65 2.59 -10.85
CA LYS A 28 13.75 2.77 -9.87
C LYS A 28 13.84 4.22 -9.36
N THR A 29 13.64 5.23 -10.21
CA THR A 29 13.63 6.65 -9.78
C THR A 29 12.39 6.99 -8.94
N VAL A 30 11.20 6.51 -9.32
CA VAL A 30 9.96 6.70 -8.53
C VAL A 30 10.10 6.04 -7.15
N LYS A 31 10.62 4.81 -7.09
CA LYS A 31 10.93 4.13 -5.82
C LYS A 31 11.92 4.90 -4.95
N LYS A 32 12.89 5.60 -5.54
CA LYS A 32 13.91 6.38 -4.80
C LYS A 32 13.36 7.69 -4.23
N VAL A 33 12.44 8.36 -4.92
CA VAL A 33 11.79 9.60 -4.44
C VAL A 33 10.77 9.29 -3.34
N VAL A 34 10.02 8.19 -3.44
CA VAL A 34 9.12 7.71 -2.36
C VAL A 34 9.93 7.37 -1.10
N ARG A 35 11.05 6.65 -1.24
CA ARG A 35 11.96 6.33 -0.13
C ARG A 35 12.55 7.55 0.59
N ALA A 36 12.75 8.66 -0.12
CA ALA A 36 13.26 9.89 0.49
C ALA A 36 12.20 10.58 1.38
N LYS A 37 10.91 10.45 1.02
CA LYS A 37 9.79 10.95 1.82
C LYS A 37 9.43 10.00 2.98
N ASP A 38 9.68 8.70 2.82
CA ASP A 38 9.56 7.69 3.88
C ASP A 38 10.64 7.83 4.96
N LYS A 39 11.78 8.48 4.69
CA LYS A 39 12.86 8.67 5.67
C LYS A 39 12.47 9.52 6.88
N LEU A 40 11.36 10.28 6.79
CA LEU A 40 10.80 11.05 7.91
C LEU A 40 9.72 10.27 8.69
N ARG A 41 9.29 9.11 8.18
CA ARG A 41 8.27 8.30 8.86
C ARG A 41 8.93 7.44 9.92
N ARG A 42 8.47 7.63 11.16
CA ARG A 42 8.90 6.85 12.32
C ARG A 42 8.67 5.37 12.02
N GLN A 43 9.75 4.58 12.04
CA GLN A 43 9.62 3.14 11.90
C GLN A 43 9.12 2.56 13.22
N VAL A 44 8.02 1.82 13.15
CA VAL A 44 7.38 1.21 14.33
C VAL A 44 7.35 -0.30 14.12
N SER A 45 8.06 -1.05 14.97
CA SER A 45 8.19 -2.50 14.84
C SER A 45 6.97 -3.25 15.36
N ARG A 46 6.41 -2.76 16.47
CA ARG A 46 5.26 -3.33 17.20
C ARG A 46 4.18 -2.29 17.35
N GLY A 47 2.93 -2.66 17.12
CA GLY A 47 1.79 -1.75 17.27
C GLY A 47 0.57 -2.42 17.88
N ARG A 48 -0.48 -1.62 18.09
CA ARG A 48 -1.79 -2.06 18.54
C ARG A 48 -2.85 -1.61 17.55
N ALA A 49 -3.72 -2.53 17.15
CA ALA A 49 -4.86 -2.27 16.30
C ALA A 49 -6.15 -2.33 17.14
N TYR A 50 -6.93 -1.26 17.11
CA TYR A 50 -8.23 -1.17 17.75
C TYR A 50 -9.32 -1.26 16.69
N VAL A 51 -10.17 -2.27 16.80
CA VAL A 51 -11.34 -2.47 15.94
C VAL A 51 -12.58 -2.16 16.76
N GLN A 52 -13.32 -1.13 16.36
CA GLN A 52 -14.60 -0.77 16.94
C GLN A 52 -15.71 -1.10 15.95
N SER A 53 -16.50 -2.13 16.26
CA SER A 53 -17.59 -2.62 15.42
C SER A 53 -18.94 -2.33 16.07
N THR A 54 -19.53 -1.20 15.70
CA THR A 54 -20.89 -0.83 16.16
C THR A 54 -21.94 -1.23 15.13
N TYR A 55 -23.21 -1.24 15.52
CA TYR A 55 -24.34 -1.53 14.62
C TYR A 55 -24.40 -0.65 13.36
N ASN A 56 -23.82 0.55 13.40
CA ASN A 56 -23.92 1.53 12.32
C ASN A 56 -22.59 1.79 11.60
N ASN A 57 -21.46 1.31 12.13
CA ASN A 57 -20.14 1.60 11.60
C ASN A 57 -19.06 0.65 12.14
N THR A 58 -18.07 0.39 11.29
CA THR A 58 -16.80 -0.25 11.67
C THR A 58 -15.68 0.77 11.53
N LEU A 59 -14.89 0.94 12.58
CA LEU A 59 -13.73 1.83 12.63
C LEU A 59 -12.51 1.03 13.07
N VAL A 60 -11.42 1.18 12.33
CA VAL A 60 -10.15 0.51 12.63
C VAL A 60 -9.06 1.57 12.77
N THR A 61 -8.37 1.53 13.90
CA THR A 61 -7.29 2.46 14.23
C THR A 61 -6.05 1.67 14.58
N VAL A 62 -4.91 2.05 14.04
CA VAL A 62 -3.62 1.45 14.37
C VAL A 62 -2.73 2.48 15.02
N THR A 63 -2.11 2.03 16.09
CA THR A 63 -1.31 2.84 17.01
C THR A 63 0.03 2.17 17.26
N ASP A 64 1.01 2.95 17.66
CA ASP A 64 2.23 2.45 18.29
C ASP A 64 1.91 1.95 19.71
N THR A 65 2.84 1.20 20.30
CA THR A 65 2.89 0.84 21.73
C THR A 65 2.70 2.03 22.68
N ASN A 66 3.16 3.22 22.26
CA ASN A 66 3.04 4.48 23.00
C ASN A 66 1.65 5.14 22.89
N GLY A 67 0.74 4.61 22.08
CA GLY A 67 -0.61 5.16 21.89
C GLY A 67 -0.71 6.24 20.81
N GLU A 68 0.38 6.55 20.09
CA GLU A 68 0.35 7.46 18.94
C GLU A 68 -0.35 6.78 17.74
N VAL A 69 -1.32 7.47 17.12
CA VAL A 69 -2.09 6.93 15.98
C VAL A 69 -1.28 7.06 14.69
N LEU A 70 -1.01 5.92 14.04
CA LEU A 70 -0.30 5.87 12.76
C LEU A 70 -1.25 6.05 11.57
N ALA A 71 -2.37 5.34 11.63
CA ALA A 71 -3.38 5.36 10.59
C ALA A 71 -4.73 4.93 11.17
N TRP A 72 -5.80 5.43 10.56
CA TRP A 72 -7.16 5.00 10.83
C TRP A 72 -7.95 4.94 9.53
N SER A 73 -8.97 4.10 9.53
CA SER A 73 -9.93 4.01 8.43
C SER A 73 -11.28 3.54 8.98
N SER A 74 -12.35 3.90 8.29
CA SER A 74 -13.72 3.53 8.69
C SER A 74 -14.60 3.33 7.47
N ALA A 75 -15.77 2.72 7.66
CA ALA A 75 -16.70 2.48 6.56
C ALA A 75 -17.13 3.82 5.91
N GLY A 76 -17.34 4.85 6.72
CA GLY A 76 -17.65 6.20 6.23
C GLY A 76 -16.51 6.81 5.41
N HIS A 77 -15.25 6.60 5.81
CA HIS A 77 -14.08 7.13 5.11
C HIS A 77 -13.93 6.56 3.68
N LEU A 78 -14.30 5.30 3.48
CA LEU A 78 -14.28 4.64 2.17
C LEU A 78 -15.53 4.92 1.31
N GLY A 79 -16.43 5.80 1.76
CA GLY A 79 -17.62 6.18 1.00
C GLY A 79 -18.78 5.18 1.11
N PHE A 80 -18.73 4.21 2.02
CA PHE A 80 -19.90 3.36 2.29
C PHE A 80 -21.01 4.22 2.94
N LYS A 81 -22.23 4.11 2.41
CA LYS A 81 -23.41 4.87 2.85
C LYS A 81 -24.50 3.94 3.38
N GLY A 82 -25.27 4.46 4.35
CA GLY A 82 -26.41 3.75 4.94
C GLY A 82 -26.04 2.39 5.57
N PRO A 83 -26.89 1.37 5.46
CA PRO A 83 -26.69 0.07 6.11
C PRO A 83 -25.47 -0.70 5.60
N LYS A 84 -24.92 -0.30 4.43
CA LYS A 84 -23.70 -0.90 3.88
C LYS A 84 -22.48 -0.68 4.79
N LYS A 85 -22.52 0.31 5.70
CA LYS A 85 -21.43 0.61 6.65
C LYS A 85 -21.18 -0.49 7.68
N ALA A 86 -22.22 -1.24 8.07
CA ALA A 86 -22.13 -2.31 9.07
C ALA A 86 -21.84 -3.69 8.44
N THR A 87 -21.64 -3.74 7.12
CA THR A 87 -21.43 -5.01 6.42
C THR A 87 -20.00 -5.54 6.62
N PRO A 88 -19.81 -6.87 6.65
CA PRO A 88 -18.48 -7.46 6.70
C PRO A 88 -17.64 -7.11 5.46
N TYR A 89 -18.29 -6.87 4.31
CA TYR A 89 -17.61 -6.41 3.11
C TYR A 89 -16.93 -5.04 3.31
N ALA A 90 -17.61 -4.09 3.96
CA ALA A 90 -17.01 -2.81 4.31
C ALA A 90 -15.80 -3.01 5.24
N ALA A 91 -15.90 -3.89 6.24
CA ALA A 91 -14.79 -4.20 7.15
C ALA A 91 -13.54 -4.67 6.41
N THR A 92 -13.67 -5.58 5.44
CA THR A 92 -12.54 -6.06 4.64
C THR A 92 -11.89 -4.95 3.81
N GLN A 93 -12.69 -4.04 3.24
CA GLN A 93 -12.15 -2.91 2.48
C GLN A 93 -11.43 -1.90 3.38
N ILE A 94 -11.95 -1.66 4.59
CA ILE A 94 -11.29 -0.81 5.61
C ILE A 94 -9.91 -1.36 5.95
N VAL A 95 -9.81 -2.67 6.23
CA VAL A 95 -8.53 -3.32 6.55
C VAL A 95 -7.55 -3.24 5.39
N ARG A 96 -8.02 -3.36 4.14
CA ARG A 96 -7.19 -3.21 2.95
C ARG A 96 -6.60 -1.81 2.84
N ASP A 97 -7.43 -0.76 2.92
CA ASP A 97 -6.99 0.64 2.87
C ASP A 97 -6.00 0.96 4.00
N LEU A 98 -6.33 0.52 5.22
CA LEU A 98 -5.49 0.68 6.39
C LEU A 98 -4.12 0.00 6.22
N THR A 99 -4.08 -1.21 5.65
CA THR A 99 -2.84 -1.94 5.38
C THR A 99 -1.93 -1.16 4.44
N GLN A 100 -2.48 -0.56 3.38
CA GLN A 100 -1.73 0.27 2.43
C GLN A 100 -1.13 1.51 3.11
N LYS A 101 -1.90 2.15 4.00
CA LYS A 101 -1.43 3.31 4.79
C LYS A 101 -0.32 2.92 5.77
N ILE A 102 -0.34 1.68 6.27
CA ILE A 102 0.58 1.18 7.31
C ILE A 102 1.89 0.61 6.75
N GLN A 103 1.87 0.02 5.55
CA GLN A 103 3.07 -0.53 4.88
C GLN A 103 4.36 0.31 5.03
N PRO A 104 4.35 1.64 4.82
CA PRO A 104 5.57 2.45 4.93
C PRO A 104 6.15 2.56 6.35
N TYR A 105 5.35 2.32 7.40
CA TYR A 105 5.82 2.39 8.80
C TYR A 105 6.59 1.13 9.24
N GLY A 106 6.53 0.05 8.46
CA GLY A 106 7.30 -1.18 8.72
C GLY A 106 6.83 -2.00 9.92
N LEU A 107 5.53 -1.95 10.26
CA LEU A 107 4.92 -2.76 11.31
C LEU A 107 5.10 -4.26 11.04
N ARG A 108 5.69 -4.98 12.00
CA ARG A 108 5.91 -6.43 11.93
C ARG A 108 4.93 -7.21 12.79
N GLU A 109 4.60 -6.67 13.96
CA GLU A 109 3.71 -7.31 14.93
C GLU A 109 2.60 -6.33 15.33
N LEU A 110 1.37 -6.83 15.40
CA LEU A 110 0.19 -6.06 15.79
C LEU A 110 -0.61 -6.84 16.83
N PHE A 111 -0.90 -6.20 17.96
CA PHE A 111 -1.87 -6.68 18.94
C PHE A 111 -3.26 -6.15 18.60
N ILE A 112 -4.24 -7.04 18.45
CA ILE A 112 -5.58 -6.67 18.01
C ILE A 112 -6.53 -6.62 19.23
N PHE A 113 -7.22 -5.50 19.37
CA PHE A 113 -8.23 -5.27 20.40
C PHE A 113 -9.56 -4.98 19.71
N VAL A 114 -10.55 -5.84 19.96
CA VAL A 114 -11.89 -5.70 19.39
C VAL A 114 -12.84 -5.17 20.45
N ARG A 115 -13.63 -4.15 20.10
CA ARG A 115 -14.78 -3.66 20.85
C ARG A 115 -16.01 -3.66 19.97
N GLY A 116 -17.10 -4.21 20.48
CA GLY A 116 -18.41 -4.25 19.83
C GLY A 116 -19.47 -3.67 20.75
#